data_AF-A0A924KXC1-F1
#
_entry.id   AF-A0A924KXC1-F1
#
_cell.length_a   1.000
_cell.length_b   1.000
_cell.length_c   1.000
_cell.angle_alpha   90.00
_cell.angle_beta   90.00
_cell.angle_gamma   90.00
#
_symmetry.space_group_name_H-M   'P 1'
#
loop_
_entity.id
_entity.type
_entity.pdbx_description
1 polymer ?
#
loop_
_entity_poly.entity_id
_entity_poly.type
_entity_poly.pdbx_seq_one_letter_code
_entity_poly.pdbx_strand_id
1 'polypeptide(L)'
;MQRSLLGIIFSVVAVIGALGLGGCANLSGPEREPMQLEQLVSLAKEGKDAQTIIKAIQDSYTVFDVTASQYAKLSRDGVPDAVIDFMQNGQLKMAERQGRRDAMQDAWFYGRGYWGWGYSNWAPRPYGVWVGSRYYKRSY
;
A
#
# COMPACT_ATOMS: atom_id res chain seq x y z
N MET A 1 1.24 39.35 -43.65
CA MET A 1 0.32 39.00 -42.55
C MET A 1 0.51 37.59 -41.94
N GLN A 2 1.31 36.67 -42.52
CA GLN A 2 1.49 35.30 -41.99
C GLN A 2 2.41 35.16 -40.76
N ARG A 3 3.30 36.13 -40.48
CA ARG A 3 4.23 36.08 -39.34
C ARG A 3 3.55 36.24 -37.97
N SER A 4 2.39 36.88 -37.93
CA SER A 4 1.64 37.13 -36.69
C SER A 4 0.86 35.88 -36.22
N LEU A 5 0.38 35.06 -37.16
CA LEU A 5 -0.35 33.82 -36.85
C LEU A 5 0.55 32.74 -36.26
N LEU A 6 1.79 32.60 -36.75
CA LEU A 6 2.75 31.64 -36.20
C LEU A 6 3.17 31.97 -34.75
N GLY A 7 3.28 33.25 -34.40
CA GLY A 7 3.60 33.68 -33.03
C GLY A 7 2.46 33.41 -32.03
N ILE A 8 1.20 33.55 -32.47
CA ILE A 8 0.02 33.25 -31.64
C ILE A 8 -0.12 31.74 -31.42
N ILE A 9 0.16 30.92 -32.43
CA ILE A 9 0.12 29.45 -32.26
C ILE A 9 1.21 28.99 -31.29
N PHE A 10 2.42 29.56 -31.38
CA PHE A 10 3.52 29.20 -30.48
C PHE A 10 3.23 29.58 -29.01
N SER A 11 2.60 30.73 -28.77
CA SER A 11 2.23 31.15 -27.42
C SER A 11 1.11 30.29 -26.82
N VAL A 12 0.12 29.90 -27.63
CA VAL A 12 -0.96 29.01 -27.19
C VAL A 12 -0.41 27.62 -26.82
N VAL A 13 0.50 27.06 -27.62
CA VAL A 13 1.14 25.77 -27.32
C VAL A 13 1.99 25.85 -26.04
N ALA A 14 2.70 26.95 -25.83
CA ALA A 14 3.49 27.16 -24.62
C ALA A 14 2.61 27.24 -23.36
N VAL A 15 1.46 27.91 -23.43
CA VAL A 15 0.50 28.02 -22.31
C VAL A 15 -0.15 26.67 -22.00
N ILE A 16 -0.54 25.90 -23.02
CA ILE A 16 -1.10 24.55 -22.84
C ILE A 16 -0.05 23.61 -22.23
N GLY A 17 1.21 23.69 -22.67
CA GLY A 17 2.32 22.94 -22.08
C GLY A 17 2.57 23.27 -20.61
N ALA A 18 2.52 24.56 -20.25
CA ALA A 18 2.69 25.00 -18.87
C ALA A 18 1.55 24.54 -17.95
N LEU A 19 0.31 24.56 -18.43
CA LEU A 19 -0.86 24.05 -17.68
C LEU A 19 -0.83 22.53 -17.52
N GLY A 20 -0.34 21.79 -18.52
CA GLY A 20 -0.19 20.34 -18.44
C GLY A 20 0.84 19.88 -17.39
N LEU A 21 1.93 20.64 -17.22
CA LEU A 21 2.98 20.32 -16.25
C LEU A 21 2.63 20.71 -14.81
N GLY A 22 1.79 21.73 -14.61
CA GLY A 22 1.34 22.17 -13.28
C GLY A 22 0.33 21.23 -12.60
N GLY A 23 -0.32 20.33 -13.35
CA GLY A 23 -1.34 19.42 -12.83
C GLY A 23 -0.80 18.33 -11.89
N CYS A 24 0.46 17.90 -12.07
CA CYS A 24 1.04 16.81 -11.28
C CYS A 24 1.45 17.24 -9.86
N ALA A 25 1.76 18.52 -9.65
CA ALA A 25 2.20 19.03 -8.34
C ALA A 25 1.05 19.31 -7.36
N ASN A 26 -0.17 19.58 -7.87
CA ASN A 26 -1.35 19.81 -7.05
C ASN A 26 -2.12 18.53 -6.68
N LEU A 27 -1.55 17.35 -6.98
CA LEU A 27 -2.16 16.06 -6.64
C LEU A 27 -1.72 15.53 -5.25
N SER A 28 -1.02 16.34 -4.45
CA SER A 28 -0.83 16.06 -3.02
C SER A 28 -2.14 16.35 -2.30
N GLY A 29 -2.98 15.32 -2.17
CA GLY A 29 -4.13 15.37 -1.28
C GLY A 29 -3.71 15.65 0.17
N PRO A 30 -4.66 16.05 1.05
CA PRO A 30 -4.34 16.31 2.45
C PRO A 30 -3.66 15.10 3.07
N GLU A 31 -2.46 15.31 3.62
CA GLU A 31 -1.72 14.29 4.37
C GLU A 31 -2.55 13.93 5.61
N ARG A 32 -3.04 12.69 5.66
CA ARG A 32 -3.87 12.23 6.78
C ARG A 32 -2.96 11.82 7.91
N GLU A 33 -3.24 12.32 9.11
CA GLU A 33 -2.49 11.92 10.29
C GLU A 33 -2.71 10.42 10.58
N PRO A 34 -1.62 9.65 10.76
CA PRO A 34 -1.73 8.26 11.15
C PRO A 34 -2.29 8.16 12.58
N MET A 35 -3.19 7.21 12.79
CA MET A 35 -3.77 6.94 14.10
C MET A 35 -2.72 6.29 15.01
N GLN A 36 -2.55 6.84 16.21
CA GLN A 36 -1.66 6.27 17.23
C GLN A 36 -2.36 5.12 17.99
N LEU A 37 -1.58 4.17 18.52
CA LEU A 37 -2.12 3.06 19.31
C LEU A 37 -2.83 3.56 20.58
N GLU A 38 -2.30 4.61 21.20
CA GLU A 38 -2.86 5.23 22.39
C GLU A 38 -4.24 5.84 22.10
N GLN A 39 -4.42 6.42 20.91
CA GLN A 39 -5.69 6.98 20.46
C GLN A 39 -6.73 5.89 20.19
N LEU A 40 -6.30 4.73 19.67
CA LEU A 40 -7.18 3.58 19.53
C LEU A 40 -7.67 3.07 20.89
N VAL A 41 -6.75 2.97 21.87
CA VAL A 41 -7.10 2.57 23.24
C VAL A 41 -8.01 3.61 23.92
N SER A 42 -7.81 4.90 23.67
CA SER A 42 -8.70 5.93 24.22
C SER A 42 -10.12 5.81 23.64
N LEU A 43 -10.26 5.61 22.33
CA LEU A 43 -11.57 5.37 21.69
C LEU A 43 -12.28 4.13 22.25
N ALA A 44 -11.53 3.06 22.53
CA ALA A 44 -12.07 1.86 23.17
C ALA A 44 -12.54 2.16 24.60
N LYS A 45 -11.75 2.90 25.39
CA LYS A 45 -12.10 3.30 26.76
C LYS A 45 -13.28 4.26 26.84
N GLU A 46 -13.47 5.09 25.83
CA GLU A 46 -14.67 5.94 25.65
C GLU A 46 -15.94 5.13 25.35
N GLY A 47 -15.83 3.81 25.15
CA GLY A 47 -16.96 2.93 24.87
C GLY A 47 -17.48 3.07 23.44
N LYS A 48 -16.66 3.56 22.49
CA LYS A 48 -17.03 3.57 21.07
C LYS A 48 -17.23 2.12 20.59
N ASP A 49 -18.21 1.92 19.72
CA ASP A 49 -18.47 0.62 19.13
C ASP A 49 -17.34 0.19 18.17
N ALA A 50 -17.20 -1.11 17.97
CA ALA A 50 -16.16 -1.67 17.13
C ALA A 50 -16.19 -1.12 15.69
N GLN A 51 -17.36 -0.87 15.11
CA GLN A 51 -17.44 -0.38 13.72
C GLN A 51 -16.95 1.06 13.62
N THR A 52 -17.26 1.91 14.60
CA THR A 52 -16.74 3.28 14.66
C THR A 52 -15.21 3.30 14.77
N ILE A 53 -14.63 2.44 15.62
CA ILE A 53 -13.17 2.36 15.76
C ILE A 53 -12.54 1.86 14.45
N ILE A 54 -13.09 0.80 13.84
CA ILE A 54 -12.62 0.28 12.54
C ILE A 54 -12.68 1.36 11.46
N LYS A 55 -13.77 2.13 11.41
CA LYS A 55 -13.93 3.22 10.46
C LYS A 55 -12.86 4.30 10.66
N ALA A 56 -12.55 4.66 11.90
CA ALA A 56 -11.49 5.62 12.19
C ALA A 56 -10.09 5.10 11.78
N ILE A 57 -9.83 3.80 11.92
CA ILE A 57 -8.61 3.17 11.40
C ILE A 57 -8.56 3.23 9.87
N GLN A 58 -9.69 2.98 9.19
CA GLN A 58 -9.80 3.05 7.73
C GLN A 58 -9.61 4.48 7.21
N ASP A 59 -10.22 5.46 7.87
CA ASP A 59 -10.17 6.87 7.47
C ASP A 59 -8.75 7.44 7.60
N SER A 60 -8.00 6.99 8.61
CA SER A 60 -6.58 7.33 8.81
C SER A 60 -5.61 6.55 7.91
N TYR A 61 -6.08 5.55 7.15
CA TYR A 61 -5.25 4.63 6.37
C TYR A 61 -4.11 3.96 7.17
N THR A 62 -4.31 3.80 8.48
CA THR A 62 -3.26 3.30 9.36
C THR A 62 -3.25 1.78 9.33
N VAL A 63 -2.05 1.19 9.16
CA VAL A 63 -1.81 -0.22 9.44
C VAL A 63 -0.83 -0.32 10.59
N PHE A 64 -1.27 -0.93 11.69
CA PHE A 64 -0.44 -1.12 12.86
C PHE A 64 0.46 -2.33 12.69
N ASP A 65 1.77 -2.16 12.82
CA ASP A 65 2.73 -3.26 12.96
C ASP A 65 3.02 -3.48 14.45
N VAL A 66 2.32 -4.44 15.03
CA VAL A 66 2.30 -4.75 16.46
C VAL A 66 2.49 -6.24 16.67
N THR A 67 3.15 -6.60 17.76
CA THR A 67 3.44 -7.98 18.10
C THR A 67 2.22 -8.70 18.68
N ALA A 68 2.25 -10.04 18.67
CA ALA A 68 1.19 -10.85 19.29
C ALA A 68 0.96 -10.52 20.78
N SER A 69 2.03 -10.21 21.52
CA SER A 69 1.92 -9.82 22.93
C SER A 69 1.27 -8.45 23.12
N GLN A 70 1.43 -7.54 22.16
CA GLN A 70 0.74 -6.25 22.14
C GLN A 70 -0.75 -6.41 21.83
N TYR A 71 -1.16 -7.30 20.92
CA TYR A 71 -2.57 -7.63 20.72
C TYR A 71 -3.24 -8.15 21.99
N ALA A 72 -2.56 -9.04 22.72
CA ALA A 72 -3.04 -9.53 24.01
C ALA A 72 -3.13 -8.41 25.07
N LYS A 73 -2.32 -7.36 24.96
CA LYS A 73 -2.42 -6.17 25.81
C LYS A 73 -3.62 -5.30 25.39
N LEU A 74 -3.84 -5.07 24.10
CA LEU A 74 -4.99 -4.31 23.59
C LEU A 74 -6.32 -4.94 24.01
N SER A 75 -6.43 -6.27 23.93
CA SER A 75 -7.62 -7.00 24.42
C SER A 75 -7.83 -6.77 25.93
N ARG A 76 -6.76 -6.84 26.74
CA ARG A 76 -6.81 -6.54 28.18
C ARG A 76 -7.15 -5.07 28.48
N ASP A 77 -6.74 -4.16 27.61
CA ASP A 77 -7.02 -2.72 27.73
C ASP A 77 -8.45 -2.35 27.27
N GLY A 78 -9.26 -3.35 26.87
CA GLY A 78 -10.68 -3.20 26.55
C GLY A 78 -10.98 -2.94 25.07
N VAL A 79 -10.01 -3.14 24.19
CA VAL A 79 -10.24 -3.03 22.74
C VAL A 79 -11.11 -4.21 22.27
N PRO A 80 -12.23 -3.96 21.54
CA PRO A 80 -13.08 -5.04 21.06
C PRO A 80 -12.35 -6.02 20.14
N ASP A 81 -12.63 -7.32 20.28
CA ASP A 81 -11.98 -8.37 19.47
C ASP A 81 -12.13 -8.15 17.97
N ALA A 82 -13.29 -7.65 17.51
CA ALA A 82 -13.52 -7.32 16.11
C ALA A 82 -12.55 -6.26 15.56
N VAL A 83 -12.11 -5.32 16.40
CA VAL A 83 -11.09 -4.31 16.03
C VAL A 83 -9.72 -4.98 15.93
N ILE A 84 -9.40 -5.87 16.87
CA ILE A 84 -8.14 -6.64 16.88
C ILE A 84 -8.04 -7.53 15.63
N ASP A 85 -9.10 -8.25 15.30
CA ASP A 85 -9.20 -9.08 14.10
C ASP A 85 -9.03 -8.25 12.82
N PHE A 86 -9.63 -7.05 12.78
CA PHE A 86 -9.46 -6.13 11.67
C PHE A 86 -7.99 -5.70 11.52
N MET A 87 -7.33 -5.35 12.62
CA MET A 87 -5.91 -4.96 12.64
C MET A 87 -5.01 -6.11 12.17
N GLN A 88 -5.23 -7.33 12.65
CA GLN A 88 -4.46 -8.52 12.26
C GLN A 88 -4.62 -8.84 10.77
N ASN A 89 -5.84 -8.76 10.24
CA ASN A 89 -6.11 -8.92 8.82
C ASN A 89 -5.40 -7.83 7.98
N GLY A 90 -5.29 -6.61 8.50
CA GLY A 90 -4.52 -5.52 7.89
C GLY A 90 -3.04 -5.86 7.77
N GLN A 91 -2.42 -6.34 8.84
CA GLN A 91 -1.02 -6.78 8.85
C GLN A 91 -0.74 -7.91 7.86
N LEU A 92 -1.59 -8.95 7.85
CA LEU A 92 -1.46 -10.08 6.94
C LEU A 92 -1.49 -9.62 5.48
N LYS A 93 -2.45 -8.76 5.11
CA LYS A 93 -2.53 -8.19 3.76
C LYS A 93 -1.30 -7.36 3.40
N MET A 94 -0.71 -6.65 4.35
CA MET A 94 0.53 -5.89 4.12
C MET A 94 1.73 -6.81 3.89
N ALA A 95 1.87 -7.86 4.69
CA ALA A 95 2.90 -8.88 4.50
C ALA A 95 2.77 -9.60 3.15
N GLU A 96 1.56 -9.97 2.74
CA GLU A 96 1.28 -10.56 1.43
C GLU A 96 1.66 -9.62 0.27
N ARG A 97 1.29 -8.33 0.38
CA ARG A 97 1.64 -7.32 -0.63
C ARG A 97 3.14 -7.13 -0.73
N GLN A 98 3.84 -7.11 0.40
CA GLN A 98 5.30 -7.02 0.44
C GLN A 98 5.93 -8.25 -0.21
N GLY A 99 5.54 -9.47 0.20
CA GLY A 99 6.05 -10.70 -0.39
C GLY A 99 5.82 -10.79 -1.90
N ARG A 100 4.71 -10.25 -2.40
CA ARG A 100 4.47 -10.15 -3.86
C ARG A 100 5.41 -9.15 -4.54
N ARG A 101 5.69 -8.00 -3.91
CA ARG A 101 6.67 -7.03 -4.43
C ARG A 101 8.06 -7.64 -4.48
N ASP A 102 8.47 -8.31 -3.41
CA ASP A 102 9.78 -8.96 -3.32
C ASP A 102 9.91 -10.06 -4.36
N ALA A 103 8.88 -10.90 -4.54
CA ALA A 103 8.86 -11.92 -5.59
C ALA A 103 8.95 -11.32 -7.01
N MET A 104 8.30 -10.18 -7.27
CA MET A 104 8.41 -9.47 -8.56
C MET A 104 9.79 -8.84 -8.74
N GLN A 105 10.35 -8.27 -7.67
CA GLN A 105 11.67 -7.66 -7.70
C GLN A 105 12.74 -8.71 -7.97
N ASP A 106 12.69 -9.84 -7.26
CA ASP A 106 13.52 -11.00 -7.53
C ASP A 106 13.36 -11.47 -8.98
N ALA A 107 12.13 -11.60 -9.49
CA ALA A 107 11.92 -11.97 -10.89
C ALA A 107 12.57 -10.99 -11.88
N TRP A 108 12.53 -9.68 -11.59
CA TRP A 108 13.10 -8.64 -12.46
C TRP A 108 14.64 -8.64 -12.45
N PHE A 109 15.26 -8.86 -11.28
CA PHE A 109 16.71 -8.86 -11.14
C PHE A 109 17.36 -10.21 -11.50
N TYR A 110 16.72 -11.35 -11.24
CA TYR A 110 17.23 -12.66 -11.60
C TYR A 110 16.99 -13.03 -13.08
N GLY A 111 16.07 -12.37 -13.78
CA GLY A 111 15.88 -12.51 -15.23
C GLY A 111 16.87 -11.70 -16.09
N ARG A 112 17.57 -10.72 -15.48
CA ARG A 112 18.45 -9.78 -16.18
C ARG A 112 19.93 -10.16 -16.01
N GLY A 113 20.30 -11.33 -16.54
CA GLY A 113 21.69 -11.77 -16.58
C GLY A 113 22.58 -10.78 -17.37
N TYR A 114 23.70 -10.39 -16.78
CA TYR A 114 24.71 -9.41 -17.25
C TYR A 114 25.39 -9.76 -18.60
N TRP A 115 25.05 -10.89 -19.22
CA TRP A 115 25.70 -11.42 -20.42
C TRP A 115 24.71 -11.98 -21.46
N GLY A 116 23.47 -11.49 -21.52
CA GLY A 116 22.58 -11.71 -22.68
C GLY A 116 22.12 -13.16 -22.96
N TRP A 117 22.61 -14.15 -22.20
CA TRP A 117 22.20 -15.56 -22.27
C TRP A 117 21.38 -15.94 -21.04
N GLY A 118 20.42 -15.08 -20.68
CA GLY A 118 19.41 -15.42 -19.69
C GLY A 118 18.46 -16.44 -20.30
N TYR A 119 18.49 -17.69 -19.80
CA TYR A 119 17.53 -18.71 -20.17
C TYR A 119 16.13 -18.11 -20.23
N SER A 120 15.53 -18.17 -21.41
CA SER A 120 14.25 -17.58 -21.80
C SER A 120 13.03 -18.21 -21.13
N ASN A 121 13.17 -18.80 -19.95
CA ASN A 121 12.06 -19.32 -19.19
C ASN A 121 11.70 -18.29 -18.12
N TRP A 122 10.78 -17.40 -18.51
CA TRP A 122 9.86 -16.69 -17.64
C TRP A 122 9.13 -17.68 -16.72
N ALA A 123 9.85 -18.28 -15.78
CA ALA A 123 9.29 -19.12 -14.74
C ALA A 123 9.52 -18.36 -13.43
N PRO A 124 8.54 -17.59 -12.93
CA PRO A 124 8.60 -17.14 -11.55
C PRO A 124 8.96 -18.36 -10.71
N ARG A 125 10.03 -18.27 -9.91
CA ARG A 125 10.38 -19.35 -8.99
C ARG A 125 9.11 -19.71 -8.26
N PRO A 126 8.64 -20.97 -8.33
CA PRO A 126 7.40 -21.35 -7.70
C PRO A 126 7.61 -21.21 -6.19
N TYR A 127 7.22 -20.07 -5.64
CA TYR A 127 7.14 -19.92 -4.21
C TYR A 127 5.88 -20.66 -3.82
N GLY A 128 6.08 -21.81 -3.17
CA GLY A 128 4.94 -22.49 -2.59
C GLY A 128 4.64 -21.91 -1.24
N VAL A 129 3.35 -21.71 -1.00
CA VAL A 129 2.86 -21.25 0.30
C VAL A 129 2.40 -22.48 1.05
N TRP A 130 2.87 -22.64 2.28
CA TRP A 130 2.31 -23.62 3.21
C TRP A 130 1.01 -23.06 3.77
N VAL A 131 -0.10 -23.74 3.50
CA VAL A 131 -1.41 -23.43 4.10
C VAL A 131 -1.82 -24.64 4.92
N GLY A 132 -1.63 -24.53 6.25
CA GLY A 132 -1.62 -25.68 7.13
C GLY A 132 -0.43 -26.61 6.83
N SER A 133 -0.66 -27.93 6.89
CA SER A 133 0.34 -28.96 6.58
C SER A 133 0.46 -29.31 5.09
N ARG A 134 -0.13 -28.50 4.19
CA ARG A 134 -0.10 -28.72 2.74
C ARG A 134 0.65 -27.61 2.01
N TYR A 135 1.56 -28.02 1.13
CA TYR A 135 2.32 -27.14 0.26
C TYR A 135 1.51 -26.83 -1.02
N TYR A 136 1.21 -25.55 -1.25
CA TYR A 136 0.54 -25.10 -2.46
C TYR A 136 1.53 -24.41 -3.37
N LYS A 137 1.83 -25.04 -4.51
CA LYS A 137 2.64 -24.44 -5.56
C LYS A 137 1.77 -23.45 -6.33
N ARG A 138 2.05 -22.15 -6.24
CA ARG A 138 1.36 -21.13 -7.04
C ARG A 138 2.20 -20.83 -8.28
N SER A 139 1.70 -21.24 -9.44
CA SER A 139 2.19 -20.78 -10.74
C SER A 139 1.29 -19.64 -11.20
N TYR A 140 1.88 -18.46 -11.46
CA TYR A 140 1.21 -17.36 -12.16
C TYR A 140 1.27 -17.58 -13.66
#